data_AF-A0A8R1TXW4-F1
#
_entry.id   AF-A0A8R1TXW4-F1
#
_cell.length_a   1.000
_cell.length_b   1.000
_cell.length_c   1.000
_cell.angle_alpha   90.00
_cell.angle_beta   90.00
_cell.angle_gamma   90.00
#
_symmetry.space_group_name_H-M   'P 1'
#
loop_
_entity.id
_entity.type
_entity.pdbx_description
1 polymer ?
#
loop_
_entity_poly.entity_id
_entity_poly.type
_entity_poly.pdbx_seq_one_letter_code
_entity_poly.pdbx_strand_id
1 'polypeptide(L)'
;MPRDSFRCCVISDDGIKRWFVYFDKPRSTMVVTDGMASTYEKMMTTKDRIEFAGNVSESLLEQSWVEMLLRRTLKVSEITDDKLILVHVVHRIELNRINDVNVQLKTVDLLEKAVNAHLRLLDRQIRNRIGVEQMAARKTMSNQSNQRKKLEKHENGSASEPSKRRRTRPTGLNFDD
;
A
#
# COMPACT_ATOMS: atom_id res chain seq x y z
N MET A 1 0.73 -6.32 -7.70
CA MET A 1 0.93 -6.14 -6.23
C MET A 1 1.81 -7.29 -5.72
N PRO A 2 2.81 -7.06 -4.85
CA PRO A 2 3.51 -8.18 -4.20
C PRO A 2 2.46 -9.00 -3.46
N ARG A 3 2.35 -10.30 -3.76
CA ARG A 3 1.26 -11.16 -3.27
C ARG A 3 1.26 -11.36 -1.74
N ASP A 4 2.36 -11.01 -1.06
CA ASP A 4 2.61 -11.36 0.34
C ASP A 4 3.03 -10.17 1.20
N SER A 5 2.31 -9.06 1.10
CA SER A 5 2.57 -7.95 2.01
C SER A 5 1.73 -8.12 3.27
N PHE A 6 2.35 -8.62 4.34
CA PHE A 6 1.74 -8.60 5.66
C PHE A 6 1.39 -7.14 6.04
N ARG A 7 0.19 -6.93 6.59
CA ARG A 7 -0.34 -5.63 7.00
C ARG A 7 -0.96 -5.75 8.37
N CYS A 8 -0.52 -4.89 9.28
CA CYS A 8 -1.11 -4.71 10.58
C CYS A 8 -1.34 -3.22 10.84
N CYS A 9 -2.32 -2.89 11.67
CA CYS A 9 -2.44 -1.57 12.26
C CYS A 9 -2.47 -1.69 13.78
N VAL A 10 -2.22 -0.56 14.45
CA VAL A 10 -2.37 -0.44 15.90
C VAL A 10 -3.52 0.52 16.15
N ILE A 11 -4.52 0.06 16.89
CA ILE A 11 -5.66 0.86 17.34
C ILE A 11 -5.59 0.98 18.87
N SER A 12 -6.14 2.06 19.41
CA SER A 12 -6.20 2.29 20.85
C SER A 12 -7.65 2.14 21.32
N ASP A 13 -7.83 1.49 22.46
CA ASP A 13 -9.08 1.47 23.21
C ASP A 13 -9.03 2.59 24.25
N ASP A 14 -9.76 3.68 23.99
CA ASP A 14 -9.80 4.92 24.79
C ASP A 14 -8.44 5.47 25.27
N GLY A 15 -7.38 5.17 24.51
CA GLY A 15 -6.01 5.59 24.83
C GLY A 15 -5.30 4.75 25.89
N ILE A 16 -5.97 3.77 26.50
CA ILE A 16 -5.43 2.98 27.61
C ILE A 16 -4.66 1.76 27.07
N LYS A 17 -5.32 0.94 26.25
CA LYS A 17 -4.72 -0.27 25.67
C LYS A 17 -4.51 -0.11 24.18
N ARG A 18 -3.41 -0.69 23.68
CA ARG A 18 -3.10 -0.75 22.26
C ARG A 18 -3.33 -2.16 21.76
N TRP A 19 -4.03 -2.27 20.64
CA TRP A 19 -4.37 -3.53 19.99
C TRP A 19 -3.73 -3.56 18.60
N PHE A 20 -2.99 -4.63 18.34
CA PHE A 20 -2.54 -4.98 17.00
C PHE A 20 -3.68 -5.67 16.27
N VAL A 21 -4.03 -5.18 15.10
CA VAL A 21 -5.05 -5.77 14.23
C VAL A 21 -4.43 -6.15 12.90
N TYR A 22 -4.66 -7.38 12.47
CA TYR A 22 -4.18 -7.88 11.19
C TYR A 22 -5.08 -9.01 10.66
N PHE A 23 -4.97 -9.26 9.37
CA PHE A 23 -5.63 -10.38 8.71
C PHE A 23 -4.60 -11.44 8.32
N ASP A 24 -4.70 -12.63 8.91
CA ASP A 24 -3.92 -13.81 8.57
C ASP A 24 -4.53 -14.46 7.33
N LYS A 25 -3.98 -14.12 6.16
CA LYS A 25 -4.48 -14.59 4.87
C LYS A 25 -4.41 -16.13 4.72
N PRO A 26 -3.30 -16.82 5.04
CA PRO A 26 -3.26 -18.29 5.04
C PRO A 26 -4.36 -18.96 5.87
N ARG A 27 -4.67 -18.43 7.06
CA ARG A 27 -5.74 -18.97 7.92
C ARG A 27 -7.12 -18.36 7.65
N SER A 28 -7.22 -17.40 6.74
CA SER A 28 -8.40 -16.56 6.54
C SER A 28 -9.00 -16.03 7.85
N THR A 29 -8.14 -15.54 8.75
CA THR A 29 -8.53 -15.21 10.14
C THR A 29 -8.22 -13.75 10.46
N MET A 30 -9.20 -13.02 10.98
CA MET A 30 -8.98 -11.72 11.62
C MET A 30 -8.43 -11.94 13.02
N VAL A 31 -7.37 -11.24 13.36
CA VAL A 31 -6.71 -11.34 14.66
C VAL A 31 -6.57 -9.97 15.30
N VAL A 32 -6.93 -9.88 16.57
CA VAL A 32 -6.76 -8.70 17.43
C VAL A 32 -6.03 -9.12 18.70
N THR A 33 -4.87 -8.54 18.96
CA THR A 33 -4.03 -8.92 20.12
C THR A 33 -3.43 -7.70 20.81
N ASP A 34 -3.28 -7.76 22.14
CA ASP A 34 -2.52 -6.75 22.90
C ASP A 34 -1.01 -7.05 22.91
N GLY A 35 -0.61 -8.19 22.32
CA GLY A 35 0.76 -8.67 22.25
C GLY A 35 1.30 -9.30 23.54
N MET A 36 0.51 -9.32 24.62
CA MET A 36 0.98 -9.76 25.94
C MET A 36 0.16 -10.93 26.47
N ALA A 37 -1.15 -10.73 26.63
CA ALA A 37 -2.01 -11.63 27.40
C ALA A 37 -3.30 -12.00 26.65
N SER A 38 -3.80 -11.13 25.80
CA SER A 38 -5.11 -11.28 25.19
C SER A 38 -5.01 -11.29 23.67
N THR A 39 -5.48 -12.38 23.08
CA THR A 39 -5.63 -12.53 21.63
C THR A 39 -7.03 -13.00 21.31
N TYR A 40 -7.66 -12.34 20.36
CA TYR A 40 -8.98 -12.63 19.86
C TYR A 40 -8.91 -12.94 18.37
N GLU A 41 -9.57 -14.00 17.94
CA GLU A 41 -9.56 -14.45 16.56
C GLU A 41 -10.97 -14.70 16.03
N LYS A 42 -11.16 -14.48 14.73
CA LYS A 42 -12.32 -14.95 13.98
C LYS A 42 -11.91 -15.41 12.60
N MET A 43 -12.22 -16.66 12.29
CA MET A 43 -12.17 -17.15 10.92
C MET A 43 -13.24 -16.44 10.09
N MET A 44 -12.87 -15.96 8.91
CA MET A 44 -13.74 -15.20 8.02
C MET A 44 -13.74 -15.84 6.65
N THR A 45 -14.93 -16.09 6.11
CA THR A 45 -15.12 -16.43 4.70
C THR A 45 -14.94 -15.18 3.84
N THR A 46 -14.78 -15.34 2.52
CA THR A 46 -14.76 -14.20 1.57
C THR A 46 -16.02 -13.34 1.72
N LYS A 47 -17.18 -13.97 1.96
CA LYS A 47 -18.45 -13.28 2.20
C LYS A 47 -18.39 -12.40 3.45
N ASP A 48 -17.93 -12.96 4.58
CA ASP A 48 -17.79 -12.19 5.84
C ASP A 48 -16.86 -10.99 5.66
N ARG A 49 -15.80 -11.17 4.85
CA ARG A 49 -14.83 -10.09 4.56
C ARG A 49 -15.43 -8.99 3.70
N ILE A 50 -16.25 -9.34 2.71
CA ILE A 50 -16.96 -8.39 1.86
C ILE A 50 -17.95 -7.58 2.71
N GLU A 51 -18.74 -8.26 3.53
CA GLU A 51 -19.74 -7.62 4.38
C GLU A 51 -19.09 -6.66 5.39
N PHE A 52 -18.05 -7.12 6.09
CA PHE A 52 -17.32 -6.29 7.05
C PHE A 52 -16.60 -5.09 6.41
N ALA A 53 -16.14 -5.24 5.16
CA ALA A 53 -15.50 -4.17 4.40
C ALA A 53 -16.49 -3.17 3.78
N GLY A 54 -17.79 -3.27 4.07
CA GLY A 54 -18.80 -2.34 3.55
C GLY A 54 -19.48 -2.79 2.26
N ASN A 55 -19.67 -4.11 2.08
CA ASN A 55 -20.30 -4.71 0.89
C ASN A 55 -19.60 -4.33 -0.42
N VAL A 56 -18.27 -4.29 -0.40
CA VAL A 56 -17.46 -4.01 -1.60
C VAL A 56 -17.50 -5.17 -2.59
N SER A 57 -17.25 -4.89 -3.88
CA SER A 57 -17.06 -5.97 -4.85
C SER A 57 -15.84 -6.81 -4.49
N GLU A 58 -15.88 -8.12 -4.79
CA GLU A 58 -14.76 -9.04 -4.52
C GLU A 58 -13.45 -8.56 -5.16
N SER A 59 -13.52 -7.97 -6.35
CA SER A 59 -12.37 -7.39 -7.06
C SER A 59 -11.67 -6.24 -6.32
N LEU A 60 -12.39 -5.54 -5.43
CA LEU A 60 -11.88 -4.42 -4.65
C LEU A 60 -11.58 -4.81 -3.19
N LEU A 61 -11.88 -6.04 -2.79
CA LEU A 61 -11.79 -6.48 -1.40
C LEU A 61 -10.40 -6.25 -0.81
N GLU A 62 -9.36 -6.74 -1.49
CA GLU A 62 -7.98 -6.61 -0.98
C GLU A 62 -7.55 -5.14 -0.84
N GLN A 63 -7.97 -4.27 -1.76
CA GLN A 63 -7.68 -2.84 -1.68
C GLN A 63 -8.42 -2.21 -0.50
N SER A 64 -9.72 -2.49 -0.35
CA SER A 64 -10.55 -1.98 0.75
C SER A 64 -9.96 -2.36 2.12
N TRP A 65 -9.54 -3.60 2.28
CA TRP A 65 -8.88 -4.08 3.51
C TRP A 65 -7.55 -3.37 3.79
N VAL A 66 -6.73 -3.15 2.75
CA VAL A 66 -5.49 -2.40 2.88
C VAL A 66 -5.77 -0.96 3.31
N GLU A 67 -6.75 -0.30 2.70
CA GLU A 67 -7.14 1.06 3.06
C GLU A 67 -7.68 1.14 4.49
N MET A 68 -8.53 0.20 4.90
CA MET A 68 -9.07 0.09 6.26
C MET A 68 -7.96 0.02 7.32
N LEU A 69 -6.94 -0.83 7.09
CA LEU A 69 -5.79 -0.95 7.99
C LEU A 69 -4.90 0.30 7.97
N LEU A 70 -4.58 0.83 6.78
CA LEU A 70 -3.69 2.00 6.65
C LEU A 70 -4.32 3.28 7.19
N ARG A 71 -5.61 3.49 6.95
CA ARG A 71 -6.38 4.65 7.46
C ARG A 71 -6.75 4.50 8.93
N ARG A 72 -6.51 3.33 9.54
CA ARG A 72 -6.81 3.02 10.95
C ARG A 72 -8.29 3.31 11.28
N THR A 73 -9.19 2.90 10.39
CA THR A 73 -10.64 3.13 10.55
C THR A 73 -11.33 2.13 11.48
N LEU A 74 -10.59 1.15 11.98
CA LEU A 74 -11.04 0.14 12.92
C LEU A 74 -11.08 0.67 14.34
N LYS A 75 -12.07 0.25 15.12
CA LYS A 75 -12.20 0.54 16.56
C LYS A 75 -12.62 -0.70 17.31
N VAL A 76 -12.15 -0.84 18.54
CA VAL A 76 -12.73 -1.78 19.49
C VAL A 76 -13.93 -1.11 20.14
N SER A 77 -15.10 -1.75 20.14
CA SER A 77 -16.30 -1.19 20.79
C SER A 77 -16.62 -1.84 22.13
N GLU A 78 -16.23 -3.10 22.30
CA GLU A 78 -16.54 -3.88 23.49
C GLU A 78 -15.47 -4.95 23.68
N ILE A 79 -15.06 -5.16 24.93
CA ILE A 79 -14.09 -6.19 25.31
C ILE A 79 -14.61 -6.86 26.57
N THR A 80 -14.72 -8.17 26.51
CA THR A 80 -14.99 -9.03 27.67
C THR A 80 -13.89 -10.07 27.81
N ASP A 81 -13.98 -10.89 28.85
CA ASP A 81 -13.07 -12.02 29.03
C ASP A 81 -13.17 -13.08 27.95
N ASP A 82 -14.27 -13.14 27.19
CA ASP A 82 -14.48 -14.19 26.17
C ASP A 82 -14.50 -13.65 24.75
N LYS A 83 -14.77 -12.36 24.56
CA LYS A 83 -14.97 -11.78 23.24
C LYS A 83 -14.49 -10.34 23.11
N LEU A 84 -14.26 -9.95 21.86
CA LEU A 84 -13.95 -8.58 21.46
C LEU A 84 -14.82 -8.21 20.26
N ILE A 85 -15.44 -7.04 20.29
CA ILE A 85 -16.19 -6.51 19.14
C ILE A 85 -15.33 -5.46 18.43
N LEU A 86 -14.98 -5.77 17.19
CA LEU A 86 -14.28 -4.87 16.28
C LEU A 86 -15.28 -4.21 15.34
N VAL A 87 -15.13 -2.91 15.13
CA VAL A 87 -16.05 -2.09 14.35
C VAL A 87 -15.30 -1.39 13.23
N HIS A 88 -15.88 -1.44 12.03
CA HIS A 88 -15.49 -0.67 10.87
C HIS A 88 -16.70 0.13 10.36
N VAL A 89 -16.67 1.46 10.51
CA VAL A 89 -17.80 2.34 10.16
C VAL A 89 -19.07 1.93 10.92
N VAL A 90 -19.99 1.20 10.29
CA VAL A 90 -21.20 0.64 10.89
C VAL A 90 -21.18 -0.89 11.02
N HIS A 91 -20.19 -1.55 10.41
CA HIS A 91 -20.08 -3.00 10.40
C HIS A 91 -19.36 -3.49 11.65
N ARG A 92 -19.96 -4.46 12.34
CA ARG A 92 -19.45 -5.02 13.59
C ARG A 92 -19.10 -6.48 13.38
N ILE A 93 -18.01 -6.91 13.97
CA ILE A 93 -17.62 -8.31 13.99
C ILE A 93 -17.20 -8.69 15.41
N GLU A 94 -17.76 -9.78 15.91
CA GLU A 94 -17.38 -10.39 17.18
C GLU A 94 -16.23 -11.38 16.95
N LEU A 95 -15.17 -11.27 17.74
CA LEU A 95 -14.01 -12.17 17.77
C LEU A 95 -13.99 -12.90 19.11
N ASN A 96 -13.61 -14.18 19.08
CA ASN A 96 -13.55 -15.02 20.26
C ASN A 96 -12.14 -15.00 20.87
N ARG A 97 -12.03 -14.98 22.20
CA ARG A 97 -10.75 -15.09 22.88
C ARG A 97 -10.14 -16.47 22.64
N ILE A 98 -8.85 -16.47 22.35
CA ILE A 98 -8.05 -17.68 22.21
C ILE A 98 -7.24 -17.87 23.48
N ASN A 99 -7.51 -18.98 24.17
CA ASN A 99 -6.72 -19.44 25.31
C ASN A 99 -5.63 -20.38 24.79
N ASP A 100 -4.53 -19.82 24.29
CA ASP A 100 -3.38 -20.58 23.80
C ASP A 100 -2.16 -20.30 24.69
N VAL A 101 -1.46 -21.37 25.08
CA VAL A 101 -0.24 -21.28 25.89
C VAL A 101 0.87 -20.56 25.12
N ASN A 102 0.79 -20.53 23.78
CA ASN A 102 1.81 -19.97 22.90
C ASN A 102 1.49 -18.56 22.38
N VAL A 103 0.60 -17.80 23.03
CA VAL A 103 0.26 -16.43 22.60
C VAL A 103 1.51 -15.55 22.45
N GLN A 104 2.47 -15.65 23.37
CA GLN A 104 3.72 -14.87 23.29
C GLN A 104 4.54 -15.20 22.03
N LEU A 105 4.68 -16.49 21.70
CA LEU A 105 5.39 -16.93 20.50
C LEU A 105 4.68 -16.42 19.24
N LYS A 106 3.34 -16.52 19.19
CA LYS A 106 2.53 -15.95 18.09
C LYS A 106 2.71 -14.44 17.94
N THR A 107 2.84 -13.72 19.06
CA THR A 107 3.13 -12.28 19.03
C THR A 107 4.54 -12.00 18.50
N VAL A 108 5.55 -12.78 18.87
CA VAL A 108 6.91 -12.61 18.35
C VAL A 108 6.93 -12.83 16.84
N ASP A 109 6.31 -13.91 16.36
CA ASP A 109 6.17 -14.19 14.92
C ASP A 109 5.44 -13.06 14.18
N LEU A 110 4.40 -12.49 14.82
CA LEU A 110 3.65 -11.36 14.30
C LEU A 110 4.54 -10.12 14.15
N LEU A 111 5.29 -9.77 15.19
CA LEU A 111 6.19 -8.62 15.18
C LEU A 111 7.29 -8.80 14.14
N GLU A 112 7.87 -10.00 14.02
CA GLU A 112 8.85 -10.31 12.99
C GLU A 112 8.26 -10.12 11.58
N LYS A 113 7.07 -10.67 11.31
CA LYS A 113 6.37 -10.47 10.03
C LYS A 113 6.09 -9.00 9.75
N ALA A 114 5.67 -8.23 10.76
CA ALA A 114 5.40 -6.81 10.66
C ALA A 114 6.67 -6.02 10.30
N VAL A 115 7.78 -6.26 11.01
CA VAL A 115 9.07 -5.63 10.76
C VAL A 115 9.57 -5.97 9.36
N ASN A 116 9.58 -7.24 8.99
CA ASN A 116 10.02 -7.70 7.67
C ASN A 116 9.18 -7.09 6.54
N ALA A 117 7.87 -6.95 6.72
CA ALA A 117 6.99 -6.31 5.74
C ALA A 117 7.29 -4.81 5.57
N HIS A 118 7.57 -4.10 6.67
CA HIS A 118 7.97 -2.69 6.62
C HIS A 118 9.35 -2.50 5.98
N LEU A 119 10.33 -3.36 6.32
CA LEU A 119 11.65 -3.34 5.71
C LEU A 119 11.57 -3.54 4.19
N ARG A 120 10.81 -4.53 3.72
CA ARG A 120 10.59 -4.75 2.28
C ARG A 120 9.92 -3.56 1.58
N LEU A 121 8.99 -2.88 2.26
CA LEU A 121 8.33 -1.69 1.74
C LEU A 121 9.33 -0.53 1.59
N LEU A 122 10.12 -0.26 2.63
CA LEU A 122 11.13 0.78 2.63
C LEU A 122 12.21 0.53 1.57
N ASP A 123 12.71 -0.70 1.49
CA ASP A 123 13.70 -1.10 0.50
C ASP A 123 13.17 -0.94 -0.95
N ARG A 124 11.89 -1.25 -1.20
CA ARG A 124 11.24 -0.96 -2.48
C ARG A 124 11.15 0.55 -2.76
N GLN A 125 10.80 1.36 -1.75
CA GLN A 125 10.74 2.82 -1.91
C GLN A 125 12.11 3.42 -2.21
N ILE A 126 13.16 2.95 -1.55
CA ILE A 126 14.55 3.38 -1.78
C ILE A 126 14.99 3.02 -3.20
N ARG A 127 14.80 1.76 -3.64
CA ARG A 127 15.12 1.34 -5.01
C ARG A 127 14.39 2.16 -6.07
N ASN A 128 13.10 2.43 -5.85
CA ASN A 128 12.32 3.25 -6.78
C ASN A 128 12.84 4.70 -6.84
N ARG A 129 13.24 5.29 -5.71
CA ARG A 129 13.86 6.62 -5.69
C ARG A 129 15.19 6.66 -6.42
N ILE A 130 16.09 5.71 -6.16
CA ILE A 130 17.38 5.61 -6.86
C ILE A 130 17.17 5.48 -8.38
N GLY A 131 16.19 4.67 -8.82
CA GLY A 131 15.85 4.55 -10.23
C GLY A 131 15.37 5.86 -10.86
N VAL A 132 14.54 6.64 -10.13
CA VAL A 132 14.08 7.96 -10.56
C VAL A 132 15.22 8.97 -10.61
N GLU A 133 16.09 8.99 -9.60
CA GLU A 133 17.26 9.88 -9.54
C GLU A 133 18.26 9.58 -10.67
N GLN A 134 18.55 8.30 -10.94
CA GLN A 134 19.39 7.91 -12.07
C GLN A 134 18.78 8.31 -13.42
N MET A 135 17.46 8.15 -13.58
CA MET A 135 16.76 8.60 -14.80
C MET A 135 16.76 10.13 -14.93
N ALA A 136 16.61 10.87 -13.83
CA ALA A 136 16.70 12.32 -13.82
C ALA A 136 18.12 12.79 -14.21
N ALA A 137 19.16 12.22 -13.60
CA ALA A 137 20.56 12.55 -13.91
C ALA A 137 20.92 12.28 -15.39
N ARG A 138 20.43 11.17 -15.97
CA ARG A 138 20.63 10.85 -17.40
C ARG A 138 19.97 11.89 -18.32
N LYS A 139 18.77 12.38 -17.97
CA LYS A 139 18.09 13.43 -18.74
C LYS A 139 18.86 14.76 -18.70
N THR A 140 19.46 15.10 -17.57
CA THR A 140 20.26 16.33 -17.43
C THR A 140 21.54 16.26 -18.27
N MET A 141 22.25 15.11 -18.25
CA MET A 141 23.46 14.89 -19.04
C MET A 141 23.19 14.89 -20.56
N SER A 142 22.08 14.27 -21.00
CA SER A 142 21.71 14.25 -22.42
C SER A 142 21.38 15.66 -22.96
N ASN A 143 20.77 16.51 -22.14
CA ASN A 143 20.46 17.89 -22.54
C ASN A 143 21.72 18.78 -22.60
N GLN A 144 22.70 18.57 -21.71
CA GLN A 144 23.98 19.30 -21.78
C GLN A 144 24.85 18.86 -22.98
N SER A 145 24.87 17.56 -23.30
CA SER A 145 25.56 17.04 -24.49
C SER A 145 24.98 17.59 -25.79
N ASN A 146 23.65 17.70 -25.88
CA ASN A 146 22.99 18.26 -27.07
C ASN A 146 23.15 19.79 -27.19
N GLN A 147 23.35 20.52 -26.09
CA GLN A 147 23.67 21.95 -26.14
C GLN A 147 25.11 22.20 -26.58
N ARG A 148 26.10 21.42 -26.09
CA ARG A 148 27.51 21.59 -26.50
C ARG A 148 27.74 21.32 -27.99
N LYS A 149 27.13 20.28 -28.56
CA LYS A 149 27.20 20.02 -30.02
C LYS A 149 26.51 21.10 -30.88
N LYS A 150 25.62 21.91 -30.30
CA LYS A 150 24.94 23.00 -31.01
C LYS A 150 25.71 24.32 -30.96
N LEU A 151 26.59 24.50 -29.97
CA LEU A 151 27.43 25.68 -29.80
C LEU A 151 28.76 25.58 -30.58
N GLU A 152 29.35 24.39 -30.72
CA GLU A 152 30.63 24.19 -31.45
C GLU A 152 30.54 24.30 -32.99
N LYS A 153 29.36 24.53 -33.57
CA LYS A 153 29.17 24.68 -35.03
C LYS A 153 28.97 26.11 -35.51
N HIS A 154 29.12 27.13 -34.65
CA HIS A 154 28.74 28.51 -35.00
C HIS A 154 29.87 29.55 -35.07
N GLU A 155 31.14 29.17 -35.00
CA GLU A 155 32.24 30.17 -35.00
C GLU A 155 32.99 30.38 -36.32
N ASN A 156 32.66 29.67 -37.41
CA ASN A 156 33.25 29.93 -38.72
C ASN A 156 32.25 29.62 -39.84
N GLY A 157 31.67 30.63 -40.50
CA GLY A 157 30.94 30.39 -41.74
C GLY A 157 29.84 31.40 -42.05
N SER A 158 30.12 32.23 -43.04
CA SER A 158 29.28 33.20 -43.72
C SER A 158 27.87 32.71 -44.11
N ALA A 159 26.97 33.69 -44.23
CA ALA A 159 25.54 33.60 -44.48
C ALA A 159 25.07 32.68 -45.63
N SER A 160 24.00 31.91 -45.39
CA SER A 160 22.93 31.66 -46.39
C SER A 160 21.64 31.09 -45.77
N GLU A 161 20.56 31.85 -45.95
CA GLU A 161 19.14 31.48 -46.10
C GLU A 161 18.24 30.96 -44.93
N PRO A 162 17.02 31.51 -44.79
CA PRO A 162 16.02 31.04 -43.84
C PRO A 162 15.25 29.85 -44.41
N SER A 163 15.55 28.64 -43.91
CA SER A 163 14.78 27.43 -44.21
C SER A 163 13.38 27.50 -43.59
N LYS A 164 12.37 27.68 -44.45
CA LYS A 164 10.93 27.66 -44.11
C LYS A 164 10.55 26.32 -43.48
N ARG A 165 10.26 26.34 -42.17
CA ARG A 165 9.59 25.24 -41.47
C ARG A 165 8.21 24.99 -42.08
N ARG A 166 8.08 23.91 -42.87
CA ARG A 166 6.80 23.35 -43.29
C ARG A 166 6.10 22.76 -42.05
N ARG A 167 5.05 23.42 -41.56
CA ARG A 167 4.10 22.85 -40.61
C ARG A 167 3.32 21.74 -41.31
N THR A 168 3.59 20.48 -40.98
CA THR A 168 2.67 19.37 -41.27
C THR A 168 1.48 19.49 -40.31
N ARG A 169 0.28 19.63 -40.87
CA ARG A 169 -0.98 19.50 -40.13
C ARG A 169 -1.20 18.03 -39.78
N PRO A 170 -1.79 17.69 -38.62
CA PRO A 170 -2.23 16.33 -38.35
C PRO A 170 -3.38 16.01 -39.29
N THR A 171 -3.26 14.90 -40.02
CA THR A 171 -4.38 14.32 -40.78
C THR A 171 -5.42 13.87 -39.76
N GLY A 172 -6.61 14.46 -39.82
CA GLY A 172 -7.72 14.17 -38.91
C GLY A 172 -8.21 12.73 -39.05
N LEU A 173 -8.62 12.14 -37.93
CA LEU A 173 -9.43 10.93 -37.90
C LEU A 173 -10.75 11.23 -38.61
N ASN A 174 -11.06 10.44 -39.65
CA ASN A 174 -12.42 10.33 -40.16
C ASN A 174 -13.17 9.36 -39.25
N PHE A 175 -14.28 9.81 -38.68
CA PHE A 175 -15.37 8.95 -38.23
C PHE A 175 -16.47 9.13 -39.26
N ASP A 176 -16.85 8.04 -39.93
CA ASP A 176 -18.03 8.00 -40.79
C ASP A 176 -19.29 8.03 -39.90
N ASP A 177 -20.32 8.75 -40.37
CA ASP A 177 -21.62 8.97 -39.73
C ASP A 177 -22.38 7.68 -39.36
#